data_AF-A0AB73KI99-F1
#
_entry.id   AF-A0AB73KI99-F1
#
_cell.length_a   1.000
_cell.length_b   1.000
_cell.length_c   1.000
_cell.angle_alpha   90.00
_cell.angle_beta   90.00
_cell.angle_gamma   90.00
#
_symmetry.space_group_name_H-M   'P 1'
#
loop_
_entity.id
_entity.type
_entity.pdbx_description
1 polymer ?
#
loop_
_entity_poly.entity_id
_entity_poly.type
_entity_poly.pdbx_seq_one_letter_code
_entity_poly.pdbx_strand_id
1 'polypeptide(L)'
;MPSDEPPADLVACQSAFQDADAAVAAYVESIDHAPAEELADGQDQAPHRAVWSQDQAGELERLRRVRMAALKALWGHPAVVEAMAGGSWMSLHRRLKKAVSAPGW
;
A
#
# COMPACT_ATOMS: atom_id res chain seq x y z
N MET A 1 21.24 -17.44 -19.54
CA MET A 1 21.14 -16.70 -18.26
C MET A 1 19.70 -16.29 -18.11
N PRO A 2 18.97 -16.68 -17.05
CA PRO A 2 17.65 -16.12 -16.81
C PRO A 2 17.81 -14.59 -16.72
N SER A 3 16.93 -13.84 -17.40
CA SER A 3 16.98 -12.39 -17.38
C SER A 3 17.04 -11.89 -15.93
N ASP A 4 18.02 -11.04 -15.65
CA ASP A 4 18.27 -10.50 -14.30
C ASP A 4 17.17 -9.51 -13.87
N GLU A 5 16.26 -9.18 -14.78
CA GLU A 5 15.15 -8.27 -14.60
C GLU A 5 13.83 -9.03 -14.33
N PRO A 6 13.03 -8.60 -13.34
CA PRO A 6 11.68 -9.14 -13.14
C PRO A 6 10.76 -8.77 -14.33
N PRO A 7 9.69 -9.53 -14.57
CA PRO A 7 8.68 -9.17 -15.57
C PRO A 7 8.09 -7.77 -15.31
N ALA A 8 7.90 -6.98 -16.38
CA ALA A 8 7.43 -5.59 -16.28
C ALA A 8 6.02 -5.47 -15.68
N ASP A 9 5.15 -6.42 -15.99
CA ASP A 9 3.80 -6.56 -15.42
C ASP A 9 3.85 -6.86 -13.91
N LEU A 10 4.82 -7.66 -13.46
CA LEU A 10 5.06 -7.89 -12.03
C LEU A 10 5.57 -6.61 -11.33
N VAL A 11 6.47 -5.86 -11.98
CA VAL A 11 6.93 -4.56 -11.49
C VAL A 11 5.75 -3.60 -11.33
N ALA A 12 4.89 -3.49 -12.35
CA ALA A 12 3.69 -2.65 -12.30
C ALA A 12 2.74 -3.06 -11.17
N CYS A 13 2.54 -4.37 -10.95
CA CYS A 13 1.73 -4.88 -9.83
C CYS A 13 2.33 -4.51 -8.46
N GLN A 14 3.66 -4.57 -8.32
CA GLN A 14 4.35 -4.18 -7.09
C GLN A 14 4.27 -2.66 -6.84
N SER A 15 4.43 -1.84 -7.88
CA SER A 15 4.27 -0.39 -7.80
C SER A 15 2.84 0.00 -7.43
N ALA A 16 1.83 -0.58 -8.10
CA ALA A 16 0.43 -0.33 -7.78
C ALA A 16 0.06 -0.71 -6.33
N PHE A 17 0.68 -1.76 -5.78
CA PHE A 17 0.51 -2.09 -4.37
C PHE A 17 1.17 -1.04 -3.44
N GLN A 18 2.37 -0.58 -3.76
CA GLN A 18 3.06 0.45 -2.98
C GLN A 18 2.29 1.79 -3.01
N ASP A 19 1.78 2.18 -4.17
CA ASP A 19 0.96 3.39 -4.31
C ASP A 19 -0.34 3.29 -3.50
N ALA A 20 -1.01 2.12 -3.54
CA ALA A 20 -2.21 1.91 -2.76
C ALA A 20 -1.96 1.86 -1.24
N ASP A 21 -0.82 1.30 -0.81
CA ASP A 21 -0.39 1.29 0.59
C ASP A 21 -0.06 2.72 1.08
N ALA A 22 0.66 3.49 0.27
CA ALA A 22 0.97 4.89 0.53
C ALA A 22 -0.30 5.75 0.57
N ALA A 23 -1.28 5.52 -0.31
CA ALA A 23 -2.55 6.23 -0.30
C ALA A 23 -3.35 5.97 0.99
N VAL A 24 -3.36 4.73 1.49
CA VAL A 24 -3.98 4.41 2.79
C VAL A 24 -3.25 5.12 3.93
N ALA A 25 -1.92 5.09 3.94
CA ALA A 25 -1.12 5.74 4.98
C ALA A 25 -1.32 7.26 4.99
N ALA A 26 -1.22 7.91 3.82
CA ALA A 26 -1.43 9.34 3.66
C ALA A 26 -2.85 9.77 4.06
N TYR A 27 -3.86 8.95 3.77
CA TYR A 27 -5.23 9.25 4.17
C TYR A 27 -5.42 9.17 5.69
N VAL A 28 -4.88 8.14 6.34
CA VAL A 28 -4.90 8.03 7.81
C VAL A 28 -4.17 9.21 8.45
N GLU A 29 -2.97 9.53 7.95
CA GLU A 29 -2.18 10.68 8.41
C GLU A 29 -2.95 12.00 8.25
N SER A 30 -3.66 12.20 7.14
CA SER A 30 -4.45 13.42 6.90
C SER A 30 -5.60 13.59 7.91
N ILE A 31 -6.14 12.50 8.45
CA ILE A 31 -7.21 12.54 9.46
C ILE A 31 -6.61 12.75 10.84
N ASP A 32 -5.51 12.06 11.16
CA ASP A 32 -4.83 12.16 12.46
C ASP A 32 -4.19 13.54 12.69
N HIS A 33 -3.86 14.27 11.61
CA HIS A 33 -3.29 15.63 11.65
C HIS A 33 -4.28 16.73 11.26
N ALA A 34 -5.57 16.43 11.10
CA ALA A 34 -6.57 17.47 10.90
C ALA A 34 -6.59 18.40 12.12
N PRO A 35 -6.45 19.74 11.94
CA PRO A 35 -6.40 20.67 13.06
C PRO A 35 -7.67 20.54 13.90
N ALA A 36 -7.49 20.38 15.21
CA ALA A 36 -8.57 20.28 16.21
C ALA A 36 -9.37 21.58 16.39
N GLU A 37 -9.36 22.48 15.40
CA GLU A 37 -9.99 23.82 15.46
C GLU A 37 -11.53 23.78 15.44
N GLU A 38 -12.16 22.60 15.30
CA GLU A 38 -13.61 22.44 15.46
C GLU A 38 -14.04 21.76 16.78
N LEU A 39 -13.10 21.35 17.65
CA LEU A 39 -13.43 20.75 18.94
C LEU A 39 -13.36 21.79 20.05
N ALA A 40 -14.44 22.59 20.10
CA ALA A 40 -15.00 23.34 21.21
C ALA A 40 -14.05 23.78 22.35
N ASP A 41 -13.96 25.10 22.52
CA ASP A 41 -13.41 25.77 23.69
C ASP A 41 -13.76 25.06 25.02
N GLY A 42 -12.70 24.57 25.67
CA GLY A 42 -12.68 24.31 27.10
C GLY A 42 -13.38 23.03 27.57
N GLN A 43 -12.74 21.88 27.38
CA GLN A 43 -12.80 20.75 28.32
C GLN A 43 -11.64 19.77 28.07
N ASP A 44 -11.14 19.18 29.16
CA ASP A 44 -10.02 18.24 29.27
C ASP A 44 -9.66 17.48 27.98
N GLN A 45 -8.44 17.70 27.49
CA GLN A 45 -7.87 16.95 26.36
C GLN A 45 -7.48 15.53 26.80
N ALA A 46 -8.48 14.65 26.94
CA ALA A 46 -8.25 13.25 26.64
C ALA A 46 -7.79 13.14 25.17
N PRO A 47 -6.90 12.20 24.80
CA PRO A 47 -6.54 12.01 23.40
C PRO A 47 -7.83 11.67 22.65
N HIS A 48 -8.36 12.64 21.91
CA HIS A 48 -9.47 12.44 21.00
C HIS A 48 -8.98 11.41 19.98
N ARG A 49 -9.30 10.14 20.22
CA ARG A 49 -9.29 9.13 19.16
C ARG A 49 -10.20 9.72 18.10
N ALA A 50 -9.65 10.11 16.94
CA ALA A 50 -10.44 10.63 15.86
C ALA A 50 -11.61 9.66 15.63
N VAL A 51 -12.82 10.09 15.99
CA VAL A 51 -14.02 9.30 15.69
C VAL A 51 -14.28 9.60 14.24
N TRP A 52 -13.98 8.65 13.39
CA TRP A 52 -14.09 8.84 11.95
C TRP A 52 -15.55 9.04 11.57
N SER A 53 -15.79 10.01 10.71
CA SER A 53 -17.11 10.17 10.09
C SER A 53 -17.44 8.94 9.22
N GLN A 54 -18.72 8.73 8.93
CA GLN A 54 -19.14 7.64 8.04
C GLN A 54 -18.51 7.77 6.65
N ASP A 55 -18.38 8.99 6.13
CA ASP A 55 -17.71 9.26 4.86
C ASP A 55 -16.22 8.93 4.96
N GLN A 56 -15.58 9.28 6.07
CA GLN A 56 -14.16 8.98 6.27
C GLN A 56 -13.89 7.47 6.35
N ALA A 57 -14.75 6.75 7.06
CA ALA A 57 -14.70 5.30 7.14
C ALA A 57 -14.99 4.63 5.78
N GLY A 58 -15.96 5.16 5.03
CA GLY A 58 -16.29 4.70 3.67
C GLY A 58 -15.14 4.86 2.69
N GLU A 59 -14.45 6.01 2.74
CA GLU A 59 -13.29 6.27 1.89
C GLU A 59 -12.09 5.39 2.27
N LEU A 60 -11.82 5.19 3.57
CA LEU A 60 -10.79 4.24 3.96
C LEU A 60 -11.11 2.83 3.46
N GLU A 61 -12.36 2.38 3.58
CA GLU A 61 -12.75 1.06 3.09
C GLU A 61 -12.61 0.95 1.57
N ARG A 62 -12.84 2.03 0.82
CA ARG A 62 -12.53 2.09 -0.61
C ARG A 62 -11.02 1.92 -0.85
N LEU A 63 -10.16 2.68 -0.15
CA LEU A 63 -8.70 2.58 -0.29
C LEU A 63 -8.17 1.21 0.11
N ARG A 64 -8.68 0.61 1.19
CA ARG A 64 -8.36 -0.76 1.62
C ARG A 64 -8.72 -1.80 0.56
N ARG A 65 -9.88 -1.64 -0.10
CA ARG A 65 -10.27 -2.53 -1.22
C ARG A 65 -9.32 -2.41 -2.40
N VAL A 66 -8.89 -1.19 -2.76
CA VAL A 66 -7.87 -0.97 -3.80
C VAL A 66 -6.54 -1.64 -3.43
N ARG A 67 -6.06 -1.41 -2.21
CA ARG A 67 -4.84 -2.06 -1.69
C ARG A 67 -4.93 -3.58 -1.73
N MET A 68 -6.07 -4.14 -1.30
CA MET A 68 -6.29 -5.59 -1.30
C MET A 68 -6.37 -6.16 -2.72
N ALA A 69 -6.96 -5.43 -3.67
CA ALA A 69 -6.97 -5.82 -5.08
C ALA A 69 -5.55 -5.84 -5.67
N ALA A 70 -4.75 -4.80 -5.41
CA ALA A 70 -3.35 -4.75 -5.83
C ALA A 70 -2.51 -5.88 -5.19
N LEU A 71 -2.73 -6.16 -3.90
CA LEU A 71 -2.10 -7.27 -3.20
C LEU A 71 -2.45 -8.62 -3.84
N LYS A 72 -3.72 -8.85 -4.16
CA LYS A 72 -4.16 -10.08 -4.85
C LYS A 72 -3.54 -10.22 -6.23
N ALA A 73 -3.45 -9.13 -6.99
CA ALA A 73 -2.81 -9.13 -8.31
C ALA A 73 -1.31 -9.49 -8.19
N LEU A 74 -0.61 -8.91 -7.22
CA LEU A 74 0.80 -9.20 -6.97
C LEU A 74 1.04 -10.67 -6.57
N TRP A 75 0.31 -11.20 -5.59
CA TRP A 75 0.49 -12.58 -5.12
C TRP A 75 -0.08 -13.64 -6.07
N GLY A 76 -1.08 -13.29 -6.87
CA GLY A 76 -1.63 -14.14 -7.92
C GLY A 76 -0.81 -14.15 -9.21
N HIS A 77 0.23 -13.31 -9.31
CA HIS A 77 1.05 -13.21 -10.50
C HIS A 77 1.79 -14.54 -10.78
N PRO A 78 1.77 -15.08 -12.01
CA PRO A 78 2.39 -16.38 -12.32
C PRO A 78 3.85 -16.48 -11.88
N ALA A 79 4.66 -15.45 -12.15
CA ALA A 79 6.06 -15.41 -11.73
C ALA A 79 6.26 -15.48 -10.19
N VAL A 80 5.32 -14.96 -9.40
CA VAL A 80 5.36 -15.03 -7.93
C VAL A 80 4.98 -16.42 -7.47
N VAL A 81 3.93 -17.00 -8.04
CA VAL A 81 3.48 -18.38 -7.76
C VAL A 81 4.59 -19.38 -8.09
N GLU A 82 5.22 -19.26 -9.25
CA GLU A 82 6.34 -20.10 -9.67
C GLU A 82 7.57 -19.93 -8.77
N ALA A 83 7.91 -18.69 -8.39
CA ALA A 83 9.04 -18.44 -7.51
C ALA A 83 8.83 -18.96 -6.09
N MET A 84 7.60 -18.91 -5.57
CA MET A 84 7.25 -19.52 -4.29
C MET A 84 7.33 -21.05 -4.38
N ALA A 85 6.74 -21.65 -5.40
CA ALA A 85 6.78 -23.10 -5.61
C ALA A 85 8.20 -23.64 -5.81
N GLY A 86 9.04 -22.88 -6.51
CA GLY A 86 10.44 -23.21 -6.79
C GLY A 86 11.45 -22.76 -5.74
N GLY A 87 11.01 -22.19 -4.60
CA GLY A 87 11.90 -21.73 -3.52
C GLY A 87 12.80 -20.55 -3.88
N SER A 88 12.55 -19.86 -5.00
CA SER A 88 13.33 -18.72 -5.49
C SER A 88 12.73 -17.35 -5.13
N TRP A 89 11.66 -17.35 -4.32
CA TRP A 89 10.93 -16.14 -3.90
C TRP A 89 11.84 -15.03 -3.39
N MET A 90 12.80 -15.32 -2.50
CA MET A 90 13.71 -14.29 -1.96
C MET A 90 14.55 -13.61 -3.05
N SER A 91 14.99 -14.37 -4.05
CA SER A 91 15.75 -13.86 -5.19
C SER A 91 14.88 -13.02 -6.12
N LEU A 92 13.65 -13.46 -6.39
CA LEU A 92 12.68 -12.65 -7.15
C LEU A 92 12.34 -11.36 -6.41
N HIS A 93 12.01 -11.45 -5.12
CA HIS A 93 11.64 -10.32 -4.29
C HIS A 93 12.74 -9.25 -4.22
N ARG A 94 14.01 -9.68 -4.11
CA ARG A 94 15.16 -8.75 -4.16
C ARG A 94 15.25 -8.01 -5.48
N ARG A 95 15.09 -8.71 -6.61
CA ARG A 95 15.11 -8.10 -7.95
C ARG A 95 13.93 -7.16 -8.17
N LEU A 96 12.75 -7.55 -7.72
CA LEU A 96 11.54 -6.74 -7.76
C LEU A 96 11.68 -5.45 -6.96
N LYS A 97 12.18 -5.53 -5.72
CA LYS A 97 12.46 -4.35 -4.90
C LYS A 97 13.45 -3.40 -5.58
N LYS A 98 14.51 -3.94 -6.20
CA LYS A 98 15.49 -3.15 -6.95
C LYS A 98 14.85 -2.45 -8.16
N ALA A 99 14.03 -3.17 -8.93
CA ALA A 99 13.37 -2.62 -10.11
C ALA A 99 12.42 -1.46 -9.77
N VAL A 100 11.61 -1.60 -8.72
CA VAL A 100 10.66 -0.56 -8.30
C VAL A 100 11.37 0.65 -7.67
N SER A 101 12.55 0.46 -7.09
CA SER A 101 13.34 1.56 -6.51
C SER A 101 14.21 2.29 -7.53
N ALA A 102 14.29 1.83 -8.78
CA ALA A 102 15.12 2.43 -9.80
C ALA A 102 14.42 3.66 -10.42
N PRO A 103 15.04 4.85 -10.43
CA PRO A 103 14.46 6.02 -11.08
C PRO A 103 14.43 5.81 -12.61
N GLY A 104 13.24 5.73 -13.21
CA GLY A 104 13.08 5.69 -14.68
C GLY A 104 12.16 4.61 -15.26
N TRP A 105 11.28 4.01 -14.46
CA TRP A 105 10.08 3.32 -14.97
C TRP A 105 8.87 4.24 -14.86
#